data_AF-A0A399EVD9-F1
#
_entry.id   AF-A0A399EVD9-F1
#
_cell.length_a   1.000
_cell.length_b   1.000
_cell.length_c   1.000
_cell.angle_alpha   90.00
_cell.angle_beta   90.00
_cell.angle_gamma   90.00
#
_symmetry.space_group_name_H-M   'P 1'
#
loop_
_entity.id
_entity.type
_entity.pdbx_description
1 polymer ?
#
loop_
_entity_poly.entity_id
_entity_poly.type
_entity_poly.pdbx_seq_one_letter_code
_entity_poly.pdbx_strand_id
1 'polypeptide(L)'
;MAYWRFRDGTTVYSHALVEGHSPFAEHLRRELICLAYGCGPLVWLTLEGQAVELDTANDQLLARWLEQEARLFGLELAESDFSTTARVPPQPSISGRVR
;
A
#
# COMPACT_ATOMS: atom_id res chain seq x y z
N MET A 1 14.68 2.92 -5.20
CA MET A 1 14.26 2.27 -3.95
C MET A 1 13.39 3.29 -3.26
N ALA A 2 12.08 3.05 -3.28
CA ALA A 2 11.10 3.95 -2.68
C ALA A 2 11.08 3.78 -1.16
N TYR A 3 10.52 4.77 -0.47
CA TYR A 3 10.19 4.67 0.95
C TYR A 3 8.81 5.27 1.29
N TRP A 4 8.25 4.82 2.40
CA TRP A 4 6.99 5.28 2.99
C TRP A 4 7.20 5.51 4.48
N ARG A 5 7.13 6.77 4.91
CA ARG A 5 7.27 7.16 6.31
C ARG A 5 5.92 7.53 6.89
N PHE A 6 5.56 6.92 8.02
CA PHE A 6 4.29 7.14 8.72
C PHE A 6 4.47 8.07 9.93
N ARG A 7 3.37 8.69 10.37
CA ARG A 7 3.37 9.65 11.49
C ARG A 7 3.86 9.05 12.82
N ASP A 8 3.74 7.74 13.01
CA ASP A 8 4.20 7.05 14.21
C ASP A 8 5.72 6.77 14.22
N GLY A 9 6.43 7.19 13.17
CA GLY A 9 7.87 7.00 13.01
C GLY A 9 8.25 5.71 12.27
N THR A 10 7.30 4.89 11.85
CA THR A 10 7.55 3.71 11.01
C THR A 10 8.02 4.16 9.63
N THR A 11 9.07 3.52 9.11
CA THR A 11 9.50 3.72 7.72
C THR A 11 9.58 2.37 7.03
N VAL A 12 9.00 2.27 5.84
CA VAL A 12 9.06 1.07 4.99
C VAL A 12 9.79 1.42 3.71
N TYR A 13 10.67 0.54 3.22
CA TYR A 13 11.36 0.70 1.94
C TYR A 13 10.87 -0.35 0.94
N SER A 14 11.19 -0.16 -0.36
CA SER A 14 11.01 -1.20 -1.38
C SER A 14 11.58 -2.54 -0.90
N HIS A 15 11.00 -3.65 -1.38
CA HIS A 15 11.28 -4.99 -0.87
C HIS A 15 10.87 -5.20 0.60
N ALA A 16 9.95 -4.36 1.10
CA ALA A 16 9.31 -4.48 2.41
C ALA A 16 10.29 -4.50 3.60
N LEU A 17 11.40 -3.75 3.52
CA LEU A 17 12.23 -3.51 4.69
C LEU A 17 11.52 -2.53 5.63
N VAL A 18 11.24 -2.94 6.86
CA VAL A 18 10.51 -2.14 7.85
C VAL A 18 11.44 -1.69 8.97
N GLU A 19 11.53 -0.37 9.18
CA GLU A 19 12.23 0.30 10.27
C GLU A 19 11.25 0.98 11.24
N GLY A 20 11.67 1.12 12.50
CA GLY A 20 10.85 1.69 13.59
C GLY A 20 10.46 0.68 14.66
N HIS A 21 9.97 1.19 15.78
CA HIS A 21 9.63 0.41 16.99
C HIS A 21 8.17 0.61 17.44
N SER A 22 7.32 1.15 16.57
CA SER A 22 5.91 1.32 16.91
C SER A 22 5.17 -0.02 16.83
N PRO A 23 3.98 -0.14 17.45
CA PRO A 23 3.12 -1.31 17.29
C PRO A 23 2.76 -1.60 15.82
N PHE A 24 2.68 -0.57 14.98
CA PHE A 24 2.45 -0.73 13.55
C PHE A 24 3.66 -1.37 12.85
N ALA A 25 4.88 -0.92 13.15
CA ALA A 25 6.10 -1.52 12.60
C ALA A 25 6.24 -3.00 12.98
N GLU A 26 5.92 -3.36 14.22
CA GLU A 26 5.90 -4.76 14.68
C GLU A 26 4.85 -5.59 13.95
N HIS A 27 3.64 -5.05 13.77
CA HIS A 27 2.58 -5.68 13.00
C HIS A 27 3.00 -5.95 11.55
N LEU A 28 3.51 -4.94 10.84
CA LEU A 28 3.96 -5.11 9.45
C LEU A 28 5.02 -6.20 9.32
N ARG A 29 6.01 -6.24 10.23
CA ARG A 29 7.03 -7.32 10.22
C ARG A 29 6.42 -8.69 10.42
N ARG A 30 5.46 -8.83 11.34
CA ARG A 30 4.76 -10.10 11.57
C ARG A 30 4.01 -10.55 10.33
N GLU A 31 3.26 -9.67 9.67
CA GLU A 31 2.52 -9.99 8.45
C GLU A 31 3.47 -10.41 7.32
N LEU A 32 4.58 -9.69 7.14
CA LEU A 32 5.60 -10.02 6.14
C LEU A 32 6.30 -11.36 6.41
N ILE A 33 6.55 -11.68 7.69
CA ILE A 33 7.05 -13.00 8.08
C ILE A 33 6.03 -14.08 7.74
N CYS A 34 4.75 -13.89 8.10
CA CYS A 34 3.69 -14.84 7.75
C CYS A 34 3.64 -15.08 6.23
N LEU A 35 3.74 -14.02 5.43
CA LEU A 35 3.79 -14.10 3.97
C LEU A 35 4.96 -14.95 3.47
N ALA A 36 6.18 -14.73 3.99
CA ALA A 36 7.37 -15.49 3.61
C ALA A 36 7.24 -17.01 3.89
N TYR A 37 6.43 -17.38 4.90
CA TYR A 37 6.16 -18.79 5.25
C TYR A 37 4.92 -19.37 4.56
N GLY A 38 4.33 -18.67 3.58
CA GLY A 38 3.12 -19.11 2.88
C GLY A 38 1.86 -19.09 3.76
N CYS A 39 1.92 -18.41 4.90
CA CYS A 39 0.81 -18.20 5.83
C CYS A 39 0.29 -16.76 5.78
N GLY A 40 0.79 -15.94 4.85
CA GLY A 40 0.39 -14.55 4.71
C GLY A 40 -1.06 -14.44 4.25
N PRO A 41 -1.75 -13.34 4.59
CA PRO A 41 -3.10 -13.16 4.14
C PRO A 41 -3.16 -13.09 2.60
N LEU A 42 -4.28 -13.51 2.00
CA LEU A 42 -4.64 -13.14 0.63
C LEU A 42 -4.97 -11.64 0.64
N VAL A 43 -3.93 -10.80 0.61
CA VAL A 43 -4.08 -9.35 0.80
C VAL A 43 -4.11 -8.69 -0.55
N TRP A 44 -5.33 -8.50 -1.05
CA TRP A 44 -5.80 -7.22 -1.60
C TRP A 44 -6.93 -7.45 -2.59
N LEU A 45 -8.12 -6.90 -2.32
CA LEU A 45 -9.19 -6.78 -3.32
C LEU A 45 -8.99 -5.46 -4.09
N THR A 46 -8.81 -5.53 -5.41
CA THR A 46 -8.97 -4.36 -6.28
C THR A 46 -10.34 -3.71 -6.08
N LEU A 47 -10.50 -2.44 -6.50
CA LEU A 47 -11.83 -1.87 -6.79
C LEU A 47 -12.64 -2.73 -7.77
N GLU A 48 -11.96 -3.59 -8.54
CA GLU A 48 -12.51 -4.55 -9.49
C GLU A 48 -12.83 -5.91 -8.83
N GLY A 49 -12.63 -6.06 -7.52
CA GLY A 49 -13.05 -7.22 -6.72
C GLY A 49 -12.16 -8.47 -6.80
N GLN A 50 -10.91 -8.35 -7.24
CA GLN A 50 -9.99 -9.50 -7.35
C GLN A 50 -8.95 -9.52 -6.24
N ALA A 51 -8.83 -10.66 -5.56
CA ALA A 51 -7.78 -10.93 -4.58
C ALA A 51 -6.44 -11.17 -5.31
N VAL A 52 -5.40 -10.43 -4.95
CA VAL A 52 -4.05 -10.60 -5.50
C VAL A 52 -3.09 -10.90 -4.34
N GLU A 53 -2.09 -11.75 -4.59
CA GLU A 53 -1.02 -12.01 -3.63
C GLU A 53 -0.08 -10.80 -3.56
N LEU A 54 0.34 -10.43 -2.36
CA LEU A 54 1.31 -9.35 -2.17
C LEU A 54 2.68 -9.80 -2.67
N ASP A 55 3.16 -9.17 -3.75
CA ASP A 55 4.57 -9.23 -4.16
C ASP A 55 5.31 -8.01 -3.58
N THR A 56 6.19 -8.23 -2.62
CA THR A 56 6.97 -7.18 -1.96
C THR A 56 8.02 -6.53 -2.87
N ALA A 57 8.35 -7.14 -4.01
CA ALA A 57 9.17 -6.52 -5.04
C ALA A 57 8.36 -5.56 -5.95
N ASN A 58 7.03 -5.61 -5.89
CA ASN A 58 6.16 -4.69 -6.61
C ASN A 58 5.79 -3.51 -5.72
N ASP A 59 6.51 -2.39 -5.87
CA ASP A 59 6.29 -1.17 -5.09
C ASP A 59 4.85 -0.63 -5.16
N GLN A 60 4.11 -0.90 -6.24
CA GLN A 60 2.71 -0.48 -6.35
C GLN A 60 1.76 -1.34 -5.50
N LEU A 61 2.00 -2.65 -5.45
CA LEU A 61 1.25 -3.53 -4.54
C LEU A 61 1.63 -3.25 -3.09
N LEU A 62 2.92 -3.05 -2.82
CA LEU A 62 3.44 -2.69 -1.50
C LEU A 62 2.82 -1.37 -1.02
N ALA A 63 2.81 -0.32 -1.83
CA ALA A 63 2.18 0.96 -1.49
C ALA A 63 0.68 0.80 -1.14
N ARG A 64 -0.06 0.03 -1.94
CA ARG A 64 -1.49 -0.23 -1.70
C ARG A 64 -1.75 -1.00 -0.41
N TRP A 65 -0.94 -2.01 -0.15
CA TRP A 65 -1.03 -2.78 1.08
C TRP A 65 -0.73 -1.90 2.30
N LEU A 66 0.35 -1.12 2.24
CA LEU A 66 0.73 -0.18 3.31
C LEU A 66 -0.36 0.86 3.59
N GLU A 67 -1.01 1.41 2.56
CA GLU A 67 -2.14 2.32 2.73
C GLU A 67 -3.32 1.65 3.46
N GLN A 68 -3.61 0.38 3.18
CA GLN A 68 -4.69 -0.35 3.84
C GLN A 68 -4.37 -0.65 5.29
N GLU A 69 -3.18 -1.19 5.58
CA GLU A 69 -2.73 -1.46 6.94
C GLU A 69 -2.68 -0.17 7.78
N ALA A 70 -2.17 0.92 7.22
CA ALA A 70 -2.17 2.22 7.89
C ALA A 70 -3.59 2.69 8.21
N ARG A 71 -4.56 2.52 7.30
CA ARG A 71 -5.98 2.86 7.57
C ARG A 71 -6.57 2.02 8.70
N LEU A 72 -6.25 0.72 8.77
CA LEU A 72 -6.71 -0.14 9.87
C LEU A 72 -6.12 0.29 11.22
N PHE A 73 -4.92 0.86 11.22
CA PHE A 73 -4.26 1.41 12.41
C PHE A 73 -4.60 2.89 12.68
N GLY A 74 -5.41 3.53 11.84
CA GLY A 74 -5.72 4.96 11.95
C GLY A 74 -4.49 5.87 11.72
N LEU A 75 -3.52 5.40 10.95
CA LEU A 75 -2.28 6.09 10.64
C LEU A 75 -2.33 6.75 9.26
N GLU A 76 -1.63 7.88 9.17
CA GLU A 76 -1.41 8.61 7.93
C GLU A 76 0.04 8.48 7.47
N LEU A 77 0.21 8.43 6.16
CA LEU A 77 1.51 8.57 5.52
C LEU A 77 1.98 10.03 5.69
N ALA A 78 3.16 10.20 6.29
CA ALA A 78 3.77 11.51 6.51
C ALA A 78 4.62 11.95 5.31
N GLU A 79 5.38 11.03 4.71
CA GLU A 79 6.30 11.31 3.61
C GLU A 79 6.52 10.06 2.74
N SER A 80 6.72 10.26 1.44
CA SER A 80 7.15 9.21 0.50
C SER A 80 7.74 9.82 -0.76
N ASP A 81 8.74 9.16 -1.35
CA ASP A 81 9.26 9.46 -2.69
C ASP A 81 8.63 8.58 -3.78
N PHE A 82 7.74 7.67 -3.40
CA PHE A 82 6.99 6.84 -4.34
C PHE A 82 5.93 7.69 -5.05
N SER A 83 6.05 7.78 -6.37
CA SER A 83 5.04 8.43 -7.22
C SER A 83 4.34 7.37 -8.06
N THR A 84 3.07 7.12 -7.78
CA THR A 84 2.22 6.32 -8.66
C THR A 84 1.96 7.09 -9.94
N THR A 85 2.59 6.71 -11.05
CA THR A 85 2.21 7.21 -12.39
C THR A 85 0.88 6.60 -12.84
N ALA A 86 -0.15 6.66 -12.00
CA ALA A 86 -1.53 6.43 -12.43
C ALA A 86 -2.12 7.80 -12.75
N ARG A 87 -1.82 8.29 -13.97
CA ARG A 87 -2.63 9.32 -14.62
C ARG A 87 -4.07 8.84 -14.53
N VAL A 88 -4.90 9.55 -13.77
CA VAL A 88 -6.36 9.45 -13.90
C VAL A 88 -6.65 9.64 -15.39
N PRO A 89 -7.21 8.65 -16.12
CA PRO A 89 -7.62 8.89 -17.49
C PRO A 89 -8.66 10.03 -17.43
N PRO A 90 -8.57 11.05 -18.31
CA PRO A 90 -9.51 12.16 -18.29
C PRO A 90 -10.93 11.57 -18.38
N GLN A 91 -11.78 11.92 -17.41
CA GLN A 91 -13.18 11.55 -17.44
C GLN A 91 -13.76 11.94 -18.81
N PRO A 92 -14.52 11.06 -19.48
CA PRO A 92 -15.21 11.46 -20.69
C PRO A 92 -16.19 12.57 -20.30
N SER A 93 -15.90 13.79 -20.75
CA SER A 93 -16.81 14.92 -20.65
C SER A 93 -18.09 14.54 -21.36
N ILE A 94 -19.15 14.25 -20.59
CA ILE A 94 -20.50 14.08 -21.12
C ILE A 94 -20.93 15.46 -21.61
N SER A 95 -20.67 15.74 -22.88
CA SER A 95 -21.28 16.85 -23.59
C SER A 95 -22.75 16.50 -23.79
N GLY A 96 -23.58 16.92 -22.83
CA GLY A 96 -25.03 16.86 -22.93
C GLY A 96 -25.48 17.55 -24.21
N ARG A 97 -25.99 16.76 -25.16
CA ARG A 97 -26.75 17.28 -26.30
C ARG A 97 -28.22 17.24 -25.90
N VAL A 98 -28.69 18.36 -25.35
CA VAL A 98 -30.13 18.64 -25.26
C VAL A 98 -30.62 18.88 -26.68
N ARG A 99 -31.54 18.04 -27.15
CA ARG A 99 -32.50 18.35 -28.19
C ARG A 99 -33.85 17.81 -27.77
#